data_AF-A0A7W3T9I2-F1
#
_entry.id   AF-A0A7W3T9I2-F1
#
_cell.length_a   1.000
_cell.length_b   1.000
_cell.length_c   1.000
_cell.angle_alpha   90.00
_cell.angle_beta   90.00
_cell.angle_gamma   90.00
#
_symmetry.space_group_name_H-M   'P 1'
#
loop_
_entity.id
_entity.type
_entity.pdbx_description
1 polymer ?
#
loop_
_entity_poly.entity_id
_entity_poly.type
_entity_poly.pdbx_seq_one_letter_code
_entity_poly.pdbx_strand_id
1 'polypeptide(L)'
;MKELTEAYRGGATLKELARRYGLHRSTVDRHLERAGVHKRPMVKMTPARVAEARKPYEQGWSTARIGRELYVDASTVCKTLKRAGVQMRPPVA
;
A
#
# COMPACT_ATOMS: atom_id res chain seq x y z
N MET A 1 16.83 15.79 -5.26
CA MET A 1 15.69 15.00 -5.79
C MET A 1 16.01 13.52 -5.99
N LYS A 2 17.26 13.12 -6.25
CA LYS A 2 17.66 11.69 -6.34
C LYS A 2 17.29 10.89 -5.09
N GLU A 3 17.49 11.48 -3.92
CA GLU A 3 17.19 10.86 -2.61
C GLU A 3 15.70 10.48 -2.42
N LEU A 4 14.77 11.25 -3.02
CA LEU A 4 13.34 10.93 -3.01
C LEU A 4 13.03 9.73 -3.90
N THR A 5 13.67 9.66 -5.07
CA THR A 5 13.58 8.53 -6.00
C THR A 5 14.22 7.27 -5.41
N GLU A 6 15.36 7.40 -4.74
CA GLU A 6 16.05 6.29 -4.07
C GLU A 6 15.24 5.75 -2.90
N ALA A 7 14.67 6.63 -2.07
CA ALA A 7 13.76 6.22 -1.01
C ALA A 7 12.49 5.54 -1.58
N TYR A 8 11.94 6.04 -2.68
CA TYR A 8 10.82 5.38 -3.37
C TYR A 8 11.20 4.01 -3.94
N ARG A 9 12.38 3.89 -4.56
CA ARG A 9 12.93 2.60 -5.05
C ARG A 9 13.18 1.63 -3.91
N GLY A 10 13.65 2.12 -2.76
CA GLY A 10 13.82 1.39 -1.51
C GLY A 10 12.50 0.94 -0.85
N GLY A 11 11.35 1.27 -1.44
CA GLY A 11 10.04 0.81 -0.99
C GLY A 11 9.26 1.82 -0.15
N ALA A 12 9.76 3.04 0.04
CA ALA A 12 8.99 4.09 0.70
C ALA A 12 7.78 4.48 -0.15
N THR A 13 6.63 4.64 0.51
CA THR A 13 5.40 5.05 -0.16
C THR A 13 5.38 6.56 -0.39
N LEU A 14 4.58 7.05 -1.36
CA LEU A 14 4.43 8.49 -1.59
C LEU A 14 3.98 9.25 -0.33
N LYS A 15 3.19 8.61 0.55
CA LYS A 15 2.70 9.21 1.80
C LYS A 15 3.83 9.33 2.82
N GLU A 16 4.69 8.32 2.90
CA GLU A 16 5.85 8.34 3.79
C GLU A 16 6.89 9.37 3.32
N LEU A 17 7.14 9.43 2.01
CA LEU A 17 7.97 10.47 1.40
C LEU A 17 7.40 11.87 1.62
N ALA A 18 6.09 12.05 1.40
CA ALA A 18 5.41 13.31 1.68
C ALA A 18 5.61 13.76 3.14
N ARG A 19 5.44 12.84 4.09
CA ARG A 19 5.62 13.13 5.52
C ARG A 19 7.08 13.40 5.88
N ARG A 20 8.03 12.61 5.36
CA ARG A 20 9.46 12.72 5.65
C ARG A 20 10.06 14.02 5.10
N TYR A 21 9.62 14.45 3.91
CA TYR A 21 10.14 15.64 3.24
C TYR A 21 9.24 16.88 3.42
N GLY A 22 8.14 16.78 4.15
CA GLY A 22 7.17 17.88 4.32
C GLY A 22 6.48 18.32 3.03
N LEU A 23 6.45 17.45 2.01
CA LEU A 23 5.91 17.75 0.69
C LEU A 23 4.48 17.25 0.56
N HIS A 24 3.66 17.95 -0.23
CA HIS A 24 2.35 17.43 -0.61
C HIS A 24 2.51 16.17 -1.47
N ARG A 25 1.62 15.18 -1.32
CA ARG A 25 1.65 13.93 -2.10
C ARG A 25 1.75 14.18 -3.61
N SER A 26 1.03 15.18 -4.10
CA SER A 26 1.04 15.59 -5.52
C SER A 26 2.41 16.11 -5.98
N THR A 27 3.14 16.77 -5.09
CA THR A 27 4.50 17.26 -5.36
C THR A 27 5.47 16.08 -5.48
N VAL A 28 5.40 15.12 -4.54
CA VAL A 28 6.18 13.88 -4.61
C VAL A 28 5.88 13.11 -5.91
N ASP A 29 4.60 13.01 -6.28
CA ASP A 29 4.16 12.34 -7.51
C ASP A 29 4.77 12.99 -8.76
N ARG A 30 4.64 14.31 -8.89
CA ARG A 30 5.23 15.08 -10.00
C ARG A 30 6.76 14.96 -10.04
N HIS A 31 7.43 14.88 -8.90
CA HIS A 31 8.88 14.67 -8.86
C HIS A 31 9.28 13.26 -9.31
N LEU A 32 8.51 12.23 -8.93
CA LEU A 32 8.73 10.86 -9.38
C LEU A 32 8.48 10.72 -10.90
N GLU A 33 7.43 11.36 -11.42
CA GLU A 33 7.16 11.40 -12.86
C GLU A 33 8.28 12.10 -13.64
N ARG A 34 8.72 13.27 -13.18
CA ARG A 34 9.83 14.00 -13.81
C ARG A 34 11.16 13.23 -13.75
N ALA A 35 11.34 12.40 -12.73
CA ALA A 35 12.49 11.51 -12.59
C ALA A 35 12.37 10.21 -13.43
N GLY A 36 11.30 10.05 -14.23
CA GLY A 36 11.09 8.87 -15.07
C GLY A 36 10.76 7.59 -14.28
N VAL A 37 10.40 7.74 -13.00
CA VAL A 37 10.06 6.61 -12.14
C VAL A 37 8.67 6.13 -12.54
N HIS A 38 8.63 4.99 -13.24
CA HIS A 38 7.37 4.31 -13.50
C HIS A 38 6.74 3.93 -12.15
N LYS A 39 5.60 4.54 -11.85
CA LYS A 39 4.83 4.26 -10.65
C LYS A 39 4.56 2.75 -10.65
N ARG A 40 4.82 2.08 -9.51
CA ARG A 40 4.51 0.64 -9.38
C ARG A 40 3.07 0.42 -9.84
N PRO A 41 2.79 -0.56 -10.72
CA PRO A 41 1.44 -0.77 -11.21
C PRO A 41 0.53 -0.95 -10.00
N MET A 42 -0.46 -0.07 -9.87
CA MET A 42 -1.45 -0.20 -8.80
C MET A 42 -2.22 -1.48 -9.08
N VAL A 43 -1.84 -2.55 -8.40
CA VAL A 43 -2.58 -3.80 -8.38
C VAL A 43 -3.97 -3.47 -7.84
N LYS A 44 -4.96 -3.48 -8.73
CA LYS A 44 -6.35 -3.23 -8.34
C LYS A 44 -6.82 -4.40 -7.50
N MET A 45 -7.36 -4.10 -6.33
CA MET A 45 -8.03 -5.10 -5.51
C MET A 45 -9.38 -5.43 -6.15
N THR A 46 -9.39 -6.41 -7.05
CA THR A 46 -10.61 -6.95 -7.66
C THR A 46 -11.37 -7.82 -6.66
N PRO A 47 -12.68 -8.04 -6.85
CA PRO A 47 -13.48 -8.90 -5.95
C PRO A 47 -12.86 -10.28 -5.74
N ALA A 48 -12.27 -10.86 -6.79
CA ALA A 48 -11.52 -12.12 -6.70
C ALA A 48 -10.34 -12.03 -5.72
N ARG A 49 -9.50 -10.99 -5.83
CA ARG A 49 -8.37 -10.77 -4.92
C ARG A 49 -8.80 -10.46 -3.49
N VAL A 50 -9.98 -9.86 -3.30
CA VAL A 50 -10.56 -9.68 -1.96
C VAL A 50 -10.91 -11.02 -1.33
N ALA A 51 -11.53 -11.93 -2.10
CA ALA A 51 -11.81 -13.28 -1.63
C ALA A 51 -10.51 -14.05 -1.32
N GLU A 52 -9.47 -13.87 -2.13
CA GLU A 52 -8.13 -14.42 -1.86
C GLU A 52 -7.47 -13.81 -0.63
N ALA A 53 -7.66 -12.52 -0.36
CA ALA A 53 -7.17 -11.84 0.85
C ALA A 53 -7.94 -12.27 2.11
N ARG A 54 -9.22 -12.64 1.97
CA ARG A 54 -10.09 -13.04 3.08
C ARG A 54 -9.66 -14.36 3.71
N LYS A 55 -9.34 -15.38 2.90
CA LYS A 55 -8.91 -16.71 3.38
C LYS A 55 -7.73 -16.65 4.38
N PRO A 56 -6.57 -16.05 4.05
CA PRO A 56 -5.44 -15.95 4.98
C PRO A 56 -5.76 -15.03 6.15
N TYR A 57 -6.60 -14.00 5.97
CA TYR A 57 -7.03 -13.14 7.07
C TYR A 57 -7.84 -13.91 8.12
N GLU A 58 -8.78 -14.76 7.70
CA GLU A 58 -9.54 -15.67 8.58
C GLU A 58 -8.63 -16.72 9.24
N GLN A 59 -7.55 -17.14 8.57
CA GLN A 59 -6.48 -17.97 9.15
C GLN A 59 -5.56 -17.19 10.12
N GLY A 60 -5.81 -15.90 10.34
CA GLY A 60 -5.08 -15.07 11.29
C GLY A 60 -3.87 -14.34 10.75
N TRP A 61 -3.69 -14.28 9.43
CA TRP A 61 -2.62 -13.48 8.82
C TRP A 61 -2.91 -11.98 8.97
N SER A 62 -1.84 -11.21 9.18
CA SER A 62 -1.94 -9.75 9.23
C SER A 62 -2.15 -9.15 7.83
N THR A 63 -2.85 -8.02 7.76
CA THR A 63 -3.06 -7.28 6.50
C THR A 63 -1.76 -6.87 5.83
N ALA A 64 -0.68 -6.65 6.60
CA ALA A 64 0.66 -6.39 6.09
C ALA A 64 1.26 -7.61 5.38
N ARG A 65 1.09 -8.82 5.94
CA ARG A 65 1.55 -10.06 5.33
C ARG A 65 0.77 -10.36 4.05
N ILE A 66 -0.55 -10.21 4.10
CA ILE A 66 -1.44 -10.41 2.95
C ILE A 66 -1.12 -9.39 1.83
N GLY A 67 -0.82 -8.14 2.19
CA GLY A 67 -0.40 -7.12 1.24
C GLY A 67 0.91 -7.48 0.52
N ARG A 68 1.90 -8.03 1.25
CA ARG A 68 3.12 -8.54 0.62
C ARG A 68 2.85 -9.67 -0.36
N GLU A 69 2.01 -10.64 0.02
CA GLU A 69 1.67 -11.80 -0.82
C GLU A 69 0.92 -11.37 -2.10
N LEU A 70 -0.05 -10.47 -1.96
CA LEU A 70 -0.86 -10.00 -3.09
C LEU A 70 -0.21 -8.88 -3.89
N TYR A 71 0.99 -8.43 -3.49
CA TYR A 71 1.66 -7.23 -4.01
C TYR A 71 0.77 -5.98 -3.94
N VAL A 72 -0.03 -5.88 -2.89
CA VAL A 72 -0.96 -4.77 -2.60
C VAL A 72 -0.55 -4.07 -1.32
N ASP A 73 -0.66 -2.74 -1.26
CA ASP A 73 -0.40 -2.00 -0.03
C ASP A 73 -1.31 -2.47 1.12
N ALA A 74 -0.75 -2.64 2.32
CA ALA A 74 -1.47 -3.12 3.50
C ALA A 74 -2.69 -2.24 3.84
N SER A 75 -2.60 -0.92 3.61
CA SER A 75 -3.72 0.01 3.81
C SER A 75 -4.82 -0.22 2.77
N THR A 76 -4.45 -0.60 1.54
CA THR A 76 -5.41 -1.00 0.50
C THR A 76 -6.10 -2.29 0.90
N VAL A 77 -5.36 -3.33 1.30
CA VAL A 77 -5.92 -4.59 1.82
C VAL A 77 -6.91 -4.33 2.97
N CYS A 78 -6.49 -3.55 3.97
CA CYS A 78 -7.30 -3.14 5.11
C CYS A 78 -8.61 -2.45 4.66
N LYS A 79 -8.52 -1.42 3.81
CA LYS A 79 -9.71 -0.73 3.28
C LYS A 79 -10.64 -1.64 2.51
N THR A 80 -10.11 -2.55 1.69
CA THR A 80 -10.94 -3.43 0.88
C THR A 80 -11.60 -4.53 1.72
N LEU A 81 -10.88 -5.12 2.68
CA LEU A 81 -11.47 -6.07 3.64
C LEU A 81 -12.58 -5.40 4.46
N LYS A 82 -12.38 -4.14 4.91
CA LYS A 82 -13.44 -3.36 5.57
C LYS A 82 -14.67 -3.19 4.70
N ARG A 83 -14.47 -2.84 3.42
CA ARG A 83 -15.56 -2.65 2.45
C ARG A 83 -16.27 -3.96 2.10
N ALA A 84 -15.56 -5.09 2.18
CA ALA A 84 -16.10 -6.42 2.00
C ALA A 84 -16.84 -6.96 3.24
N GLY A 85 -16.96 -6.16 4.31
CA GLY A 85 -17.66 -6.56 5.54
C GLY A 85 -16.86 -7.47 6.46
N VAL A 86 -15.55 -7.62 6.23
CA VAL A 86 -14.69 -8.42 7.12
C VAL A 86 -14.47 -7.64 8.43
N GLN A 87 -14.85 -8.24 9.56
CA GLN A 87 -14.58 -7.66 10.88
C GLN A 87 -13.07 -7.58 11.10
N MET A 88 -12.59 -6.37 11.35
CA MET A 88 -11.20 -6.16 11.69
C MET A 88 -10.93 -6.75 13.07
N ARG A 89 -9.83 -7.48 13.20
CA ARG A 89 -9.37 -7.93 14.51
C ARG A 89 -9.09 -6.69 15.35
N PRO A 90 -9.47 -6.68 16.64
CA PRO A 90 -9.12 -5.58 17.52
C PRO A 90 -7.59 -5.44 17.55
N PRO A 91 -7.07 -4.21 17.64
CA PRO A 91 -5.64 -4.02 17.85
C PRO A 91 -5.25 -4.77 19.12
N VAL A 92 -4.27 -5.67 19.01
CA VAL A 92 -3.65 -6.27 20.20
C VAL A 92 -2.96 -5.11 20.94
N ALA A 93 -3.36 -4.91 22.20
CA ALA A 93 -2.82 -3.90 23.10
C ALA A 93 -1.40 -4.27 23.53
#